data_AF-A0A6B2TNJ6-F1
#
_entry.id   AF-A0A6B2TNJ6-F1
#
_cell.length_a   1.000
_cell.length_b   1.000
_cell.length_c   1.000
_cell.angle_alpha   90.00
_cell.angle_beta   90.00
_cell.angle_gamma   90.00
#
_symmetry.space_group_name_H-M   'P 1'
#
loop_
_entity.id
_entity.type
_entity.pdbx_description
1 polymer ?
#
loop_
_entity_poly.entity_id
_entity_poly.type
_entity_poly.pdbx_seq_one_letter_code
_entity_poly.pdbx_strand_id
1 'polypeptide(L)'
;TALAEGHDLRGAPAVAEWLRHADDAVARTSDSATGADRVPALVRENVRAQLTRLTTHPSVARALARDELTLHGWVYDIPTGSVENLTLATAA
;
A
#
# COMPACT_ATOMS: atom_id res chain seq x y z
N THR A 1 10.04 -7.67 3.19
CA THR A 1 10.01 -8.78 2.21
C THR A 1 9.25 -10.01 2.69
N ALA A 2 9.11 -10.23 4.01
CA ALA A 2 8.42 -11.40 4.59
C ALA A 2 7.10 -11.85 3.91
N LEU A 3 6.20 -10.92 3.55
CA LEU A 3 4.96 -11.27 2.83
C LEU A 3 5.20 -11.73 1.38
N ALA A 4 6.16 -11.13 0.68
CA ALA A 4 6.47 -11.48 -0.70
C ALA A 4 7.24 -12.81 -0.80
N GLU A 5 8.08 -13.08 0.21
CA GLU A 5 8.97 -14.25 0.29
C GLU A 5 8.38 -15.41 1.10
N GLY A 6 7.25 -15.19 1.79
CA GLY A 6 6.58 -16.23 2.59
C GLY A 6 7.37 -16.63 3.84
N HIS A 7 8.03 -15.69 4.50
CA HIS A 7 8.82 -15.98 5.70
C HIS A 7 7.97 -16.49 6.86
N ASP A 8 8.55 -17.41 7.63
CA ASP A 8 7.98 -17.87 8.89
C ASP A 8 8.09 -16.76 9.96
N LEU A 9 6.95 -16.33 10.49
CA LEU A 9 6.85 -15.26 11.48
C LEU A 9 6.47 -15.77 12.89
N ARG A 10 6.56 -17.09 13.16
CA ARG A 10 6.26 -17.65 14.50
C ARG A 10 7.07 -17.01 15.62
N GLY A 11 8.31 -16.58 15.33
CA GLY A 11 9.16 -15.86 16.28
C GLY A 11 8.81 -14.38 16.49
N ALA A 12 7.88 -13.83 15.71
CA ALA A 12 7.48 -12.42 15.75
C ALA A 12 5.95 -12.25 15.59
N PRO A 13 5.14 -12.75 16.53
CA PRO A 13 3.68 -12.81 16.39
C PRO A 13 3.01 -11.42 16.26
N ALA A 14 3.53 -10.40 16.93
CA ALA A 14 3.03 -9.03 16.78
C ALA A 14 3.27 -8.48 15.36
N VAL A 15 4.39 -8.86 14.73
CA VAL A 15 4.69 -8.50 13.34
C VAL A 15 3.78 -9.27 12.38
N ALA A 16 3.52 -10.55 12.65
CA ALA A 16 2.57 -11.34 11.88
C ALA A 16 1.15 -10.74 11.91
N GLU A 17 0.66 -10.34 13.09
CA GLU A 17 -0.65 -9.70 13.22
C GLU A 17 -0.71 -8.37 12.47
N TRP A 18 0.32 -7.53 12.62
CA TRP A 18 0.40 -6.26 11.90
C TRP A 18 0.39 -6.45 10.37
N LEU A 19 1.11 -7.45 9.86
CA LEU A 19 1.22 -7.71 8.43
C LEU A 19 -0.09 -8.21 7.81
N ARG A 20 -1.05 -8.74 8.58
CA ARG A 20 -2.40 -9.11 8.08
C ARG A 20 -3.16 -7.92 7.50
N HIS A 21 -2.87 -6.68 7.92
CA HIS A 21 -3.49 -5.50 7.31
C HIS A 21 -3.08 -5.28 5.84
N ALA A 22 -2.05 -5.98 5.37
CA ALA A 22 -1.63 -5.98 3.98
C ALA A 22 -2.28 -7.09 3.14
N ASP A 23 -3.19 -7.91 3.69
CA ASP A 23 -3.83 -9.02 2.95
C ASP A 23 -4.50 -8.54 1.64
N ASP A 24 -5.18 -7.39 1.68
CA ASP A 24 -5.78 -6.78 0.48
C ASP A 24 -4.74 -6.42 -0.60
N ALA A 25 -3.53 -6.02 -0.18
CA ALA A 25 -2.45 -5.69 -1.09
C ALA A 25 -1.82 -6.95 -1.67
N VAL A 26 -1.67 -8.00 -0.86
CA VAL A 26 -1.23 -9.33 -1.32
C VAL A 26 -2.19 -9.87 -2.37
N ALA A 27 -3.50 -9.81 -2.12
CA ALA A 27 -4.53 -10.29 -3.04
C ALA A 27 -4.59 -9.52 -4.36
N ARG A 28 -4.21 -8.23 -4.38
CA ARG A 28 -4.15 -7.42 -5.61
C ARG A 28 -2.80 -7.45 -6.31
N THR A 29 -1.76 -7.99 -5.66
CA THR A 29 -0.46 -8.13 -6.30
C THR A 29 -0.56 -9.19 -7.38
N SER A 30 -0.27 -8.83 -8.63
CA SER A 30 -0.35 -9.77 -9.76
C SER A 30 0.50 -11.01 -9.53
N ASP A 31 -0.04 -12.18 -9.85
CA ASP A 31 0.72 -13.45 -9.86
C ASP A 31 1.87 -13.44 -10.87
N SER A 32 1.84 -12.52 -11.85
CA SER A 32 2.95 -12.31 -12.79
C SER A 32 4.15 -11.61 -12.16
N ALA A 33 4.00 -10.97 -10.98
CA ALA A 33 5.10 -10.36 -10.27
C ALA A 33 5.88 -11.45 -9.51
N THR A 34 7.07 -11.78 -10.03
CA THR A 34 7.90 -12.86 -9.50
C THR A 34 9.26 -12.34 -9.05
N GLY A 35 9.94 -13.10 -8.19
CA GLY A 35 11.29 -12.78 -7.73
C GLY A 35 11.42 -11.34 -7.19
N ALA A 36 12.37 -10.59 -7.74
CA ALA A 36 12.71 -9.24 -7.31
C ALA A 36 11.55 -8.23 -7.48
N ASP A 37 10.62 -8.45 -8.42
CA ASP A 37 9.54 -7.50 -8.72
C ASP A 37 8.36 -7.62 -7.75
N ARG A 38 8.27 -8.73 -7.00
CA ARG A 38 7.13 -9.00 -6.14
C ARG A 38 7.03 -8.05 -4.94
N VAL A 39 8.16 -7.72 -4.32
CA VAL A 39 8.18 -6.76 -3.19
C VAL A 39 7.76 -5.36 -3.65
N PRO A 40 8.37 -4.77 -4.72
CA PRO A 40 7.89 -3.50 -5.26
C PRO A 40 6.41 -3.50 -5.64
N ALA A 41 5.91 -4.56 -6.28
CA ALA A 41 4.50 -4.67 -6.64
C ALA A 41 3.58 -4.66 -5.41
N LEU A 42 3.92 -5.45 -4.38
CA LEU A 42 3.17 -5.48 -3.12
C LEU A 42 3.18 -4.12 -2.41
N VAL A 43 4.31 -3.41 -2.41
CA VAL A 43 4.40 -2.07 -1.81
C VAL A 43 3.47 -1.09 -2.52
N ARG A 44 3.42 -1.09 -3.86
CA ARG A 44 2.48 -0.25 -4.62
C ARG A 44 1.03 -0.56 -4.28
N GLU A 45 0.67 -1.84 -4.25
CA GLU A 45 -0.69 -2.26 -3.88
C GLU A 45 -1.05 -1.93 -2.43
N ASN A 46 -0.07 -1.93 -1.53
CA ASN A 46 -0.28 -1.49 -0.16
C ASN A 46 -0.57 0.01 -0.08
N VAL A 47 0.17 0.85 -0.80
CA VAL A 47 -0.10 2.29 -0.88
C VAL A 47 -1.50 2.55 -1.45
N ARG A 48 -1.88 1.87 -2.53
CA ARG A 48 -3.23 1.98 -3.11
C ARG A 48 -4.31 1.55 -2.12
N ALA A 49 -4.11 0.42 -1.42
CA ALA A 49 -5.02 -0.05 -0.38
C ALA A 49 -5.24 1.01 0.71
N GLN A 50 -4.16 1.62 1.17
CA GLN A 50 -4.22 2.63 2.22
C GLN A 50 -4.91 3.90 1.75
N LEU A 51 -4.67 4.35 0.51
CA LEU A 51 -5.42 5.47 -0.07
C LEU A 51 -6.92 5.18 -0.10
N THR A 52 -7.35 4.01 -0.57
CA THR A 52 -8.76 3.62 -0.57
C THR A 52 -9.34 3.56 0.84
N ARG A 53 -8.59 3.05 1.83
CA ARG A 53 -9.07 3.04 3.23
C ARG A 53 -9.23 4.46 3.78
N LEU A 54 -8.29 5.35 3.48
CA LEU A 54 -8.36 6.76 3.88
C LEU A 54 -9.60 7.43 3.30
N THR A 55 -9.93 7.23 2.02
CA THR A 55 -11.13 7.84 1.42
C THR A 55 -12.44 7.39 2.08
N THR A 56 -12.47 6.22 2.71
CA THR A 56 -13.64 5.72 3.45
C THR A 56 -13.71 6.19 4.91
N HIS A 57 -12.62 6.75 5.45
CA HIS A 57 -12.58 7.17 6.84
C HIS A 57 -13.41 8.47 7.04
N PRO A 58 -14.32 8.56 8.02
CA PRO A 58 -15.32 9.64 8.06
C PRO A 58 -14.75 11.07 8.09
N SER A 59 -13.63 11.33 8.78
CA SER A 59 -13.03 12.67 8.80
C SER A 59 -12.39 13.03 7.45
N VAL A 60 -11.70 12.07 6.83
CA VAL A 60 -11.06 12.23 5.53
C VAL A 60 -12.11 12.39 4.43
N ALA A 61 -13.14 11.53 4.41
CA ALA A 61 -14.24 11.61 3.45
C ALA A 61 -14.95 12.98 3.49
N ARG A 62 -15.19 13.52 4.70
CA ARG A 62 -15.78 14.85 4.87
C ARG A 62 -14.89 15.98 4.36
N ALA A 63 -13.58 15.90 4.61
CA ALA A 63 -12.64 16.92 4.15
C ALA A 63 -12.44 16.86 2.63
N LEU A 64 -12.38 15.66 2.04
CA LEU A 64 -12.35 15.44 0.59
C LEU A 64 -13.60 16.02 -0.08
N ALA A 65 -14.80 15.76 0.46
CA ALA A 65 -16.05 16.28 -0.09
C ALA A 65 -16.20 17.81 -0.02
N ARG A 66 -15.34 18.50 0.74
CA ARG A 66 -15.30 19.96 0.86
C ARG A 66 -14.10 20.59 0.15
N ASP A 67 -13.32 19.79 -0.58
CA ASP A 67 -12.06 20.21 -1.20
C ASP A 67 -11.06 20.82 -0.18
N GLU A 68 -11.16 20.42 1.10
CA GLU A 68 -10.30 20.87 2.20
C GLU A 68 -9.06 19.98 2.38
N LEU A 69 -8.97 18.87 1.64
CA LEU A 69 -7.92 17.88 1.75
C LEU A 69 -7.59 17.28 0.38
N THR A 70 -6.30 17.12 0.09
CA THR A 70 -5.81 16.32 -1.04
C THR A 70 -5.04 15.12 -0.49
N LEU A 71 -5.33 13.93 -1.01
CA LEU A 71 -4.57 12.72 -0.68
C LEU A 71 -3.49 12.47 -1.72
N HIS A 72 -2.30 12.08 -1.26
CA HIS A 72 -1.20 11.66 -2.11
C HIS A 72 -0.69 10.30 -1.63
N GLY A 73 -0.31 9.43 -2.58
CA GLY A 73 0.38 8.18 -2.28
C GLY A 73 1.67 8.11 -3.07
N TRP A 74 2.78 7.88 -2.38
CA TRP A 74 4.12 7.82 -2.97
C TRP A 74 4.82 6.52 -2.59
N VAL A 75 5.65 6.01 -3.51
CA VAL A 75 6.62 4.96 -3.23
C VAL A 75 8.01 5.55 -3.42
N TYR A 76 8.85 5.41 -2.41
CA TYR A 76 10.24 5.84 -2.46
C TYR A 76 11.13 4.63 -2.74
N ASP A 77 11.89 4.69 -3.82
CA ASP A 77 12.94 3.72 -4.11
C ASP A 77 14.23 4.15 -3.40
N ILE A 78 14.58 3.42 -2.33
CA ILE A 78 15.74 3.75 -1.49
C ILE A 78 17.07 3.73 -2.28
N PRO A 79 17.35 2.73 -3.14
CA PRO A 79 18.60 2.68 -3.88
C PRO A 79 18.82 3.86 -4.85
N THR A 80 17.78 4.26 -5.58
CA THR A 80 17.88 5.31 -6.62
C THR A 80 17.52 6.70 -6.11
N GLY A 81 16.84 6.78 -4.96
CA GLY A 81 16.27 8.02 -4.44
C GLY A 81 15.06 8.54 -5.21
N SER A 82 14.51 7.75 -6.14
CA SER A 82 13.35 8.14 -6.94
C SER A 82 12.04 8.04 -6.17
N VAL A 83 11.07 8.87 -6.55
CA VAL A 83 9.71 8.86 -5.99
C VAL A 83 8.72 8.55 -7.11
N GLU A 84 7.97 7.47 -6.96
CA GLU A 84 6.84 7.13 -7.82
C GLU A 84 5.55 7.68 -7.23
N ASN A 85 4.75 8.39 -8.05
CA ASN A 85 3.47 8.94 -7.63
C ASN A 85 2.32 7.99 -8.00
N LEU A 86 1.57 7.55 -6.99
CA LEU A 86 0.42 6.64 -7.09
C LEU A 86 -0.91 7.32 -6.73
N THR A 87 -0.93 8.65 -6.63
CA THR A 87 -2.14 9.42 -6.28
C THR A 87 -3.28 9.03 -7.22
N LEU A 88 -4.44 8.68 -6.65
CA LEU A 88 -5.64 8.36 -7.43
C LEU A 88 -6.05 9.61 -8.20
N ALA A 89 -6.36 9.47 -9.49
CA ALA A 89 -6.97 10.56 -10.24
C ALA A 89 -8.33 10.87 -9.61
N THR A 90 -8.50 12.06 -9.05
CA THR A 90 -9.80 12.55 -8.60
C THR A 90 -10.70 12.67 -9.83
N ALA A 91 -11.86 12.03 -9.80
CA ALA A 91 -12.90 12.26 -10.81
C ALA A 91 -13.32 13.74 -10.68
N ALA A 92 -13.07 14.51 -11.74
CA ALA A 92 -13.57 15.87 -11.91
C ALA A 92 -15.05 15.87 -12.28
#